data_AF-W7STD1-F1
#
_entry.id   AF-W7STD1-F1
#
_cell.length_a   1.000
_cell.length_b   1.000
_cell.length_c   1.000
_cell.angle_alpha   90.00
_cell.angle_beta   90.00
_cell.angle_gamma   90.00
#
_symmetry.space_group_name_H-M   'P 1'
#
loop_
_entity.id
_entity.type
_entity.pdbx_description
1 polymer ?
#
loop_
_entity_poly.entity_id
_entity_poly.type
_entity_poly.pdbx_seq_one_letter_code
_entity_poly.pdbx_strand_id
1 'polypeptide(L)'
;MRPTTPWSDVFDLLHPALGQTLYMVGVATLFATALGIPLGVLLHVSAPDGLRPVPLLHRILGTVVDFGRSLPFIVLIVLLQQVVTRPLIGTSIGPTAAIVPLAIG
;
A
#
# COMPACT_ATOMS: atom_id res chain seq x y z
N MET A 1 -23.36 24.96 -11.04
CA MET A 1 -22.09 24.98 -11.79
C MET A 1 -21.05 25.63 -10.89
N ARG A 2 -20.01 24.90 -10.44
CA ARG A 2 -18.95 25.51 -9.61
C ARG A 2 -18.20 26.52 -10.48
N PRO A 3 -17.90 27.75 -10.00
CA PRO A 3 -17.06 28.66 -10.74
C PRO A 3 -15.73 27.96 -11.05
N THR A 4 -15.26 28.12 -12.29
CA THR A 4 -13.92 27.66 -12.71
C THR A 4 -12.93 28.12 -11.66
N THR A 5 -12.24 27.20 -10.99
CA THR A 5 -11.22 27.54 -9.98
C THR A 5 -10.26 28.55 -10.60
N PRO A 6 -10.25 29.80 -10.11
CA PRO A 6 -9.29 30.81 -10.55
C PRO A 6 -7.88 30.26 -10.46
N TRP A 7 -7.00 30.58 -11.42
CA TRP A 7 -5.61 30.09 -11.42
C TRP A 7 -4.83 30.47 -10.15
N SER A 8 -5.26 31.51 -9.43
CA SER A 8 -4.76 31.87 -8.10
C SER A 8 -5.02 30.78 -7.06
N ASP A 9 -6.23 30.24 -7.06
CA ASP A 9 -6.72 29.30 -6.03
C ASP A 9 -6.17 27.88 -6.26
N VAL A 10 -5.68 27.61 -7.48
CA VAL A 10 -5.02 26.35 -7.84
C VAL A 10 -3.76 26.14 -7.00
N PHE A 11 -2.97 27.20 -6.75
CA PHE A 11 -1.77 27.11 -5.91
C PHE A 11 -2.13 26.80 -4.44
N ASP A 12 -3.19 27.42 -3.93
CA ASP A 12 -3.69 27.20 -2.57
C ASP A 12 -4.24 25.78 -2.39
N LEU A 13 -4.74 25.14 -3.46
CA LEU A 13 -5.18 23.74 -3.46
C LEU A 13 -4.03 22.74 -3.64
N LEU A 14 -3.03 23.07 -4.47
CA LEU A 14 -1.90 22.19 -4.78
C LEU A 14 -0.97 22.01 -3.58
N HIS A 15 -0.64 23.09 -2.87
CA HIS A 15 0.26 23.02 -1.73
C HIS A 15 -0.16 21.99 -0.66
N PRO A 16 -1.41 21.98 -0.14
CA PRO A 16 -1.84 20.97 0.80
C PRO A 16 -1.97 19.57 0.17
N ALA A 17 -2.36 19.47 -1.10
CA ALA A 17 -2.47 18.18 -1.80
C ALA A 17 -1.11 17.49 -2.00
N LEU A 18 -0.05 18.27 -2.28
CA LEU A 18 1.32 17.78 -2.34
C LEU A 18 1.76 17.25 -0.98
N GLY A 19 1.47 17.99 0.10
CA GLY A 19 1.74 17.54 1.46
C GLY A 19 1.04 16.22 1.81
N GLN A 20 -0.24 16.07 1.41
CA GLN A 20 -0.98 14.82 1.61
C GLN A 20 -0.36 13.66 0.83
N THR A 21 0.08 13.90 -0.41
CA THR A 21 0.71 12.86 -1.24
C THR A 21 2.04 12.41 -0.65
N LEU A 22 2.89 13.37 -0.21
CA LEU A 22 4.15 13.07 0.48
C LEU A 22 3.92 12.30 1.77
N TYR A 23 2.91 12.68 2.56
CA TYR A 23 2.51 11.95 3.76
C TYR A 23 2.10 10.51 3.43
N MET A 24 1.23 10.32 2.43
CA MET A 24 0.76 9.01 2.02
C MET A 24 1.91 8.10 1.56
N VAL A 25 2.73 8.59 0.63
CA VAL A 25 3.85 7.84 0.08
C VAL A 25 4.91 7.57 1.14
N GLY A 26 5.25 8.57 1.96
CA GLY A 26 6.27 8.42 3.00
C GLY A 26 5.89 7.36 4.02
N VAL A 27 4.67 7.43 4.54
CA VAL A 27 4.19 6.45 5.53
C VAL A 27 3.99 5.07 4.90
N ALA A 28 3.39 4.99 3.70
CA ALA A 28 3.22 3.71 3.00
C ALA A 28 4.58 3.04 2.72
N THR A 29 5.56 3.80 2.23
CA THR A 29 6.92 3.30 1.98
C THR A 29 7.58 2.80 3.26
N LEU A 30 7.41 3.51 4.38
CA LEU A 30 7.95 3.08 5.66
C LEU A 30 7.39 1.72 6.09
N PHE A 31 6.06 1.52 6.01
CA PHE A 31 5.45 0.24 6.35
C PHE A 31 5.78 -0.88 5.34
N ALA A 32 5.72 -0.56 4.05
CA ALA A 32 6.05 -1.51 2.98
C ALA A 32 7.49 -2.00 3.08
N THR A 33 8.45 -1.12 3.40
CA THR A 33 9.86 -1.52 3.59
C THR A 33 10.06 -2.27 4.90
N ALA A 34 9.47 -1.80 6.01
CA ALA A 34 9.59 -2.46 7.32
C ALA A 34 9.05 -3.89 7.33
N LEU A 35 7.97 -4.17 6.59
CA LEU A 35 7.37 -5.52 6.50
C LEU A 35 7.88 -6.31 5.28
N GLY A 36 8.07 -5.63 4.14
CA GLY A 36 8.47 -6.25 2.88
C GLY A 36 9.92 -6.72 2.88
N ILE A 37 10.83 -6.03 3.56
CA ILE A 37 12.24 -6.47 3.66
C ILE A 37 12.33 -7.80 4.44
N PRO A 38 11.81 -7.94 5.67
CA PRO A 38 11.81 -9.22 6.37
C PRO A 38 11.14 -10.34 5.60
N LEU A 39 9.98 -10.06 4.97
CA LEU A 39 9.25 -11.05 4.18
C LEU A 39 10.04 -11.51 2.95
N GLY A 40 10.67 -10.56 2.24
CA GLY A 40 11.52 -10.83 1.08
C GLY A 40 12.77 -11.63 1.45
N VAL A 41 13.41 -11.30 2.57
CA VAL A 41 14.55 -12.06 3.11
C VAL A 41 14.11 -13.48 3.47
N LEU A 42 12.98 -13.65 4.14
CA LEU A 42 12.47 -14.97 4.52
C LEU A 42 12.13 -15.83 3.29
N LEU A 43 11.55 -15.23 2.26
CA LEU A 43 11.29 -15.89 0.98
C LEU A 43 12.57 -16.35 0.29
N HIS A 44 13.60 -15.49 0.27
CA HIS A 44 14.89 -15.80 -0.32
C HIS A 44 15.62 -16.91 0.45
N VAL A 45 15.64 -16.84 1.78
CA VAL A 45 16.27 -17.85 2.64
C VAL A 45 15.59 -19.21 2.53
N SER A 46 14.26 -19.24 2.40
CA SER A 46 13.46 -20.47 2.30
C SER A 46 13.40 -21.09 0.90
N ALA A 47 13.94 -20.39 -0.11
CA ALA A 47 13.95 -20.85 -1.49
C ALA A 47 14.72 -22.17 -1.67
N PRO A 48 14.46 -22.95 -2.75
CA PRO A 48 15.17 -24.20 -3.03
C PRO A 48 16.70 -24.04 -3.05
N ASP A 49 17.18 -22.92 -3.60
CA ASP A 49 18.60 -22.55 -3.65
C ASP A 49 19.02 -21.60 -2.50
N GLY A 50 18.16 -21.45 -1.48
CA GLY A 50 18.35 -20.55 -0.35
C GLY A 50 19.19 -21.16 0.78
N LEU A 51 19.50 -20.34 1.79
CA LEU A 51 20.31 -20.75 2.95
C LEU A 51 19.68 -21.87 3.79
N ARG A 52 18.34 -21.93 3.83
CA ARG A 52 17.56 -22.96 4.55
C ARG A 52 16.34 -23.34 3.71
N PRO A 53 16.48 -24.27 2.76
CA PRO A 53 15.39 -24.62 1.86
C PRO A 53 14.22 -25.25 2.64
N VAL A 54 13.08 -24.56 2.65
CA VAL A 54 11.83 -25.04 3.26
C VAL A 54 10.73 -24.90 2.21
N PRO A 55 10.50 -25.94 1.37
CA PRO A 55 9.61 -25.84 0.21
C PRO A 55 8.19 -25.43 0.56
N LEU A 56 7.67 -25.90 1.70
CA LEU A 56 6.33 -25.56 2.18
C LEU A 56 6.22 -24.07 2.54
N LEU A 57 7.18 -23.55 3.31
CA LEU A 57 7.21 -22.14 3.73
C LEU A 57 7.35 -21.22 2.52
N HIS A 58 8.30 -21.53 1.63
CA HIS A 58 8.52 -20.76 0.41
C HIS A 58 7.27 -20.73 -0.48
N ARG A 59 6.57 -21.87 -0.64
CA ARG A 59 5.34 -21.94 -1.43
C ARG A 59 4.19 -21.12 -0.82
N ILE A 60 3.99 -21.19 0.49
CA ILE A 60 2.94 -20.42 1.17
C ILE A 60 3.22 -18.92 1.08
N LEU A 61 4.42 -18.49 1.48
CA LEU A 61 4.81 -17.08 1.44
C LEU A 61 4.80 -16.55 0.00
N GLY A 62 5.27 -17.35 -0.96
CA GLY A 62 5.31 -17.00 -2.38
C GLY A 62 3.90 -16.77 -2.91
N THR A 63 2.98 -17.70 -2.64
CA THR A 63 1.57 -17.56 -3.04
C THR A 63 0.94 -16.28 -2.48
N VAL A 64 1.20 -15.94 -1.20
CA VAL A 64 0.67 -14.71 -0.57
C VAL A 64 1.24 -13.45 -1.23
N VAL A 65 2.55 -13.42 -1.48
CA VAL A 65 3.20 -12.28 -2.13
C VAL A 65 2.77 -12.13 -3.58
N ASP A 66 2.68 -13.23 -4.32
CA ASP A 66 2.24 -13.23 -5.71
C ASP A 66 0.77 -12.82 -5.84
N PHE A 67 -0.08 -13.18 -4.87
CA PHE A 67 -1.46 -12.68 -4.80
C PHE A 67 -1.50 -11.16 -4.62
N GLY A 68 -0.71 -10.61 -3.69
CA GLY A 68 -0.61 -9.16 -3.49
C GLY A 68 -0.12 -8.42 -4.75
N ARG A 69 0.86 -8.98 -5.45
CA ARG A 69 1.44 -8.40 -6.68
C ARG A 69 0.56 -8.51 -7.92
N SER A 70 -0.24 -9.57 -8.03
CA SER A 70 -1.08 -9.82 -9.20
C SER A 70 -2.39 -9.03 -9.17
N LEU A 71 -2.83 -8.58 -7.99
CA LEU A 71 -4.02 -7.75 -7.87
C LEU A 71 -3.76 -6.33 -8.38
N PRO A 72 -4.54 -5.82 -9.34
CA PRO A 72 -4.45 -4.43 -9.75
C PRO A 72 -4.73 -3.51 -8.56
N PHE A 73 -3.93 -2.46 -8.40
CA PHE A 73 -4.02 -1.51 -7.28
C PHE A 73 -5.44 -0.96 -7.07
N ILE A 74 -6.16 -0.67 -8.16
CA ILE A 74 -7.56 -0.18 -8.12
C ILE A 74 -8.48 -1.18 -7.42
N VAL A 75 -8.33 -2.48 -7.69
CA VAL A 75 -9.13 -3.54 -7.07
C VAL A 75 -8.78 -3.66 -5.59
N LEU A 76 -7.48 -3.57 -5.26
CA LEU A 76 -6.97 -3.65 -3.90
C LEU A 76 -7.50 -2.50 -3.03
N ILE A 77 -7.58 -1.27 -3.56
CA ILE A 77 -8.18 -0.12 -2.85
C ILE A 77 -9.61 -0.45 -2.42
N VAL A 78 -10.47 -0.88 -3.36
CA VAL A 78 -11.88 -1.17 -3.06
C VAL A 78 -12.00 -2.29 -2.04
N LEU A 79 -11.20 -3.35 -2.19
CA LEU A 79 -11.20 -4.49 -1.29
C LEU A 79 -10.76 -4.10 0.13
N LEU A 80 -9.62 -3.44 0.27
CA LEU A 80 -9.08 -3.07 1.58
C LEU A 80 -9.87 -1.96 2.27
N GLN A 81 -10.40 -0.99 1.52
CA GLN A 81 -11.22 0.08 2.11
C GLN A 81 -12.48 -0.48 2.78
N GLN A 82 -13.09 -1.50 2.20
CA GLN A 82 -14.29 -2.14 2.76
C GLN A 82 -13.94 -3.16 3.83
N VAL A 83 -12.89 -3.96 3.65
CA VAL A 83 -12.54 -5.09 4.53
C VAL A 83 -11.75 -4.66 5.77
N VAL A 84 -10.82 -3.71 5.62
CA VAL A 84 -9.82 -3.38 6.65
C VAL A 84 -9.99 -1.95 7.14
N THR A 85 -10.06 -0.97 6.24
CA THR A 85 -10.02 0.45 6.62
C THR A 85 -11.27 0.91 7.38
N ARG A 86 -12.47 0.50 6.92
CA ARG A 86 -13.74 0.85 7.59
C ARG A 86 -13.81 0.38 9.05
N PRO A 87 -13.49 -0.89 9.39
CA PRO A 87 -13.51 -1.34 10.77
C PRO A 87 -12.33 -0.83 11.63
N LEU A 88 -11.14 -0.58 11.05
CA LEU A 88 -9.97 -0.12 11.81
C LEU A 88 -9.91 1.39 12.03
N ILE A 89 -10.27 2.19 11.02
CA ILE A 89 -10.05 3.64 10.99
C ILE A 89 -11.39 4.41 11.07
N GLY A 90 -12.52 3.73 10.85
CA GLY A 90 -13.86 4.34 10.89
C GLY A 90 -14.21 5.18 9.65
N THR A 91 -13.27 5.39 8.72
CA THR A 91 -13.49 6.14 7.47
C THR A 91 -12.94 5.37 6.27
N SER A 92 -13.62 5.48 5.13
CA SER A 92 -13.19 4.89 3.84
C SER A 92 -12.51 5.90 2.92
N ILE A 93 -12.46 7.18 3.31
CA ILE A 93 -12.08 8.31 2.46
C ILE A 93 -11.08 9.18 3.23
N GLY A 94 -9.98 9.54 2.57
CA GLY A 94 -8.96 10.46 3.09
C GLY A 94 -7.53 9.93 2.95
N PRO A 95 -6.51 10.75 3.21
CA PRO A 95 -5.10 10.38 3.06
C PRO A 95 -4.71 9.15 3.88
N THR A 96 -5.14 9.08 5.16
CA THR A 96 -4.84 7.96 6.05
C THR A 96 -5.47 6.65 5.57
N ALA A 97 -6.68 6.71 5.00
CA ALA A 97 -7.35 5.55 4.44
C ALA A 97 -6.64 5.00 3.19
N ALA A 98 -6.00 5.88 2.41
CA ALA A 98 -5.30 5.51 1.19
C ALA A 98 -3.91 4.87 1.46
N ILE A 99 -3.31 5.10 2.63
CA ILE A 99 -2.01 4.51 3.00
C ILE A 99 -2.06 2.97 3.01
N VAL A 100 -3.16 2.37 3.47
CA VAL A 100 -3.28 0.92 3.62
C VAL A 100 -3.11 0.16 2.30
N PRO A 101 -3.88 0.45 1.23
CA PRO A 101 -3.65 -0.18 -0.07
C PRO A 101 -2.29 0.19 -0.68
N LEU A 102 -1.79 1.41 -0.46
CA LEU A 102 -0.45 1.84 -0.92
C LEU A 102 0.70 1.08 -0.26
N ALA A 103 0.52 0.60 0.97
CA ALA A 103 1.55 -0.16 1.68
C ALA A 103 1.56 -1.65 1.31
N ILE A 104 0.42 -2.18 0.84
CA ILE A 104 0.22 -3.61 0.54
C ILE A 104 0.49 -3.92 -0.93
N GLY A 105 0.04 -3.05 -1.84
CA GLY A 105 0.26 -3.19 -3.29
C GLY A 105 1.59 -2.60 -3.72
#